data_AF-A0A443SEL2-F1
#
_entry.id   AF-A0A443SEL2-F1
#
_cell.length_a   1.000
_cell.length_b   1.000
_cell.length_c   1.000
_cell.angle_alpha   90.00
_cell.angle_beta   90.00
_cell.angle_gamma   90.00
#
_symmetry.space_group_name_H-M   'P 1'
#
loop_
_entity.id
_entity.type
_entity.pdbx_description
1 polymer ?
#
loop_
_entity_poly.entity_id
_entity_poly.type
_entity_poly.pdbx_seq_one_letter_code
_entity_poly.pdbx_strand_id
1 'polypeptide(L)'
;MSAVLRKLNYRNTYLPSFDEHVYMLNSVFLRSIFGFPFKPEYSKRKKFSETRILGYSKEALYEVVARVEDYNKFLPACYKSVVTHRENEFIKAELEIGFPPMIVEKYTSHVTLIKPTLVTAKCFDGKLFRHLDTVWKFSEGLPNNSKSCTLQFRIDFEFHSELYSRLTHSIFDELVRQTVNSFLRRAEELYGRPSHSPITKH
;
A
#
# COMPACT_ATOMS: atom_id res chain seq x y z
N MET A 1 43.79 10.94 -17.98
CA MET A 1 42.89 11.02 -19.15
C MET A 1 42.68 9.60 -19.63
N SER A 2 41.51 9.00 -19.82
CA SER A 2 40.12 9.44 -19.89
C SER A 2 39.23 8.17 -19.80
N ALA A 3 38.02 8.35 -19.27
CA ALA A 3 36.81 7.57 -19.56
C ALA A 3 36.67 6.14 -19.00
N VAL A 4 36.43 6.12 -17.69
CA VAL A 4 35.52 5.19 -16.99
C VAL A 4 34.06 5.47 -17.42
N LEU A 5 33.24 4.41 -17.54
CA LEU A 5 31.77 4.38 -17.66
C LEU A 5 31.10 4.75 -19.00
N ARG A 6 30.72 3.73 -19.79
CA ARG A 6 29.47 3.77 -20.58
C ARG A 6 28.85 2.37 -20.71
N LYS A 7 27.56 2.32 -20.36
CA LYS A 7 26.57 1.26 -20.68
C LYS A 7 26.67 -0.05 -19.89
N LEU A 8 26.36 0.01 -18.60
CA LEU A 8 25.58 -1.08 -18.02
C LEU A 8 24.10 -0.78 -18.23
N ASN A 9 23.53 -1.58 -19.13
CA ASN A 9 22.11 -1.74 -19.40
C ASN A 9 21.31 -1.77 -18.09
N TYR A 10 20.58 -0.70 -17.79
CA TYR A 10 19.37 -0.79 -16.98
C TYR A 10 18.34 -1.54 -17.83
N ARG A 11 18.38 -2.88 -17.74
CA ARG A 11 17.26 -3.71 -18.17
C ARG A 11 16.08 -3.30 -17.30
N ASN A 12 15.15 -2.60 -17.93
CA ASN A 12 13.75 -2.51 -17.59
C ASN A 12 13.23 -3.96 -17.41
N THR A 13 13.32 -4.49 -16.19
CA THR A 13 12.53 -5.65 -15.81
C THR A 13 11.11 -5.13 -15.67
N TYR A 14 10.34 -5.34 -16.73
CA TYR A 14 8.88 -5.27 -16.70
C TYR A 14 8.41 -6.04 -15.47
N LEU A 15 8.05 -5.29 -14.42
CA LEU A 15 7.28 -5.84 -13.32
C LEU A 15 5.94 -6.29 -13.93
N PRO A 16 5.51 -7.53 -13.70
CA PRO A 16 4.22 -7.98 -14.20
C PRO A 16 3.14 -7.00 -13.74
N SER A 17 2.32 -6.56 -14.69
CA SER A 17 1.15 -5.74 -14.39
C SER A 17 0.24 -6.50 -13.43
N PHE A 18 -0.52 -5.78 -12.61
CA PHE A 18 -1.47 -6.35 -11.63
C PHE A 18 -2.38 -7.43 -12.28
N ASP A 19 -2.67 -7.32 -13.58
CA ASP A 19 -3.47 -8.25 -14.37
C ASP A 19 -2.85 -9.66 -14.52
N GLU A 20 -1.53 -9.82 -14.64
CA GLU A 20 -0.92 -11.16 -14.78
C GLU A 20 -1.03 -11.99 -13.50
N HIS A 21 -0.98 -11.34 -12.34
CA HIS A 21 -1.19 -12.00 -11.05
C HIS A 21 -2.65 -12.45 -10.87
N VAL A 22 -3.61 -11.72 -11.42
CA VAL A 22 -5.03 -12.10 -11.46
C VAL A 22 -5.23 -13.39 -12.28
N TYR A 23 -4.51 -13.57 -13.39
CA TYR A 23 -4.54 -14.82 -14.16
C TYR A 23 -3.98 -16.01 -13.38
N MET A 24 -2.89 -15.83 -12.63
CA MET A 24 -2.34 -16.85 -11.74
C MET A 24 -3.35 -17.27 -10.65
N LEU A 25 -4.09 -16.33 -10.08
CA LEU A 25 -5.13 -16.60 -9.07
C LEU A 25 -6.27 -17.47 -9.62
N ASN A 26 -6.72 -17.25 -10.85
CA ASN A 26 -7.72 -18.12 -11.49
C ASN A 26 -7.25 -19.58 -11.57
N SER A 27 -5.96 -19.80 -11.85
CA SER A 27 -5.38 -21.15 -11.94
C SER A 27 -5.25 -21.86 -10.58
N VAL A 28 -4.89 -21.12 -9.52
CA VAL A 28 -4.75 -21.65 -8.15
C VAL A 28 -6.12 -21.89 -7.52
N PHE A 29 -7.08 -20.99 -7.78
CA PHE A 29 -8.46 -21.13 -7.32
C PHE A 29 -9.16 -22.35 -7.93
N LEU A 30 -9.00 -22.59 -9.24
CA LEU A 30 -9.52 -23.79 -9.90
C LEU A 30 -8.94 -25.08 -9.30
N ARG A 31 -7.67 -25.08 -8.88
CA ARG A 31 -7.05 -26.22 -8.19
C ARG A 31 -7.55 -26.40 -6.76
N SER A 32 -7.97 -25.33 -6.08
CA SER A 32 -8.50 -25.38 -4.72
C SER A 32 -9.95 -25.85 -4.62
N ILE A 33 -10.75 -25.70 -5.69
CA ILE A 33 -12.17 -26.13 -5.71
C ILE A 33 -12.28 -27.64 -5.95
N PHE A 34 -11.36 -28.22 -6.73
CA PHE A 34 -11.38 -29.64 -7.07
C PHE A 34 -10.36 -30.44 -6.24
N GLY A 35 -10.69 -30.63 -4.95
CA GLY A 35 -10.28 -31.78 -4.14
C GLY A 35 -8.86 -31.82 -3.58
N PHE A 36 -8.66 -31.37 -2.34
CA PHE A 36 -7.67 -31.92 -1.38
C PHE A 36 -8.01 -31.45 0.06
N PRO A 37 -8.09 -32.34 1.06
CA PRO A 37 -8.25 -31.95 2.46
C PRO A 37 -6.87 -31.65 3.03
N PHE A 38 -6.40 -30.41 2.89
CA PHE A 38 -5.22 -29.93 3.60
C PHE A 38 -5.65 -28.76 4.48
N LYS A 39 -5.56 -28.94 5.81
CA LYS A 39 -5.71 -27.85 6.79
C LYS A 39 -4.32 -27.47 7.30
N PRO A 40 -3.63 -26.48 6.69
CA PRO A 40 -2.69 -25.67 7.44
C PRO A 40 -3.51 -24.66 8.23
N GLU A 41 -3.22 -24.57 9.51
CA GLU A 41 -3.77 -23.53 10.38
C GLU A 41 -3.13 -22.19 9.97
N TYR A 42 -3.75 -21.52 9.00
CA TYR A 42 -3.30 -20.22 8.51
C TYR A 42 -3.74 -19.12 9.49
N SER A 43 -2.78 -18.35 10.01
CA SER A 43 -3.08 -17.15 10.80
C SER A 43 -3.92 -16.18 9.96
N LYS A 44 -5.15 -15.91 10.43
CA LYS A 44 -6.08 -14.94 9.82
C LYS A 44 -5.52 -13.52 9.84
N ARG A 45 -4.65 -13.23 10.81
CA ARG A 45 -4.00 -11.93 11.00
C ARG A 45 -2.65 -11.88 10.30
N LYS A 46 -2.40 -10.77 9.60
CA LYS A 46 -1.18 -10.50 8.84
C LYS A 46 -0.65 -9.12 9.21
N LYS A 47 0.67 -9.02 9.30
CA LYS A 47 1.38 -7.79 9.64
C LYS A 47 2.50 -7.57 8.64
N PHE A 48 2.65 -6.33 8.20
CA PHE A 48 3.79 -5.86 7.43
C PHE A 48 4.29 -4.57 8.03
N SER A 49 5.60 -4.39 8.05
CA SER A 49 6.25 -3.16 8.46
C SER A 49 7.48 -2.94 7.60
N GLU A 50 7.65 -1.72 7.11
CA GLU A 50 8.81 -1.33 6.32
C GLU A 50 9.22 0.09 6.67
N THR A 51 10.53 0.35 6.64
CA THR A 51 11.07 1.70 6.77
C THR A 51 11.89 2.05 5.53
N ARG A 52 11.59 3.19 4.90
CA ARG A 52 12.33 3.71 3.75
C ARG A 52 12.74 5.16 3.98
N ILE A 53 13.93 5.52 3.54
CA ILE A 53 14.32 6.92 3.37
C ILE A 53 14.00 7.33 1.93
N LEU A 54 13.23 8.39 1.77
CA LEU A 54 12.66 8.85 0.51
C LEU A 54 13.13 10.27 0.20
N GLY A 55 13.39 10.55 -1.08
CA GLY A 55 13.85 11.85 -1.56
C GLY A 55 12.76 12.93 -1.65
N TYR A 56 11.87 12.98 -0.67
CA TYR A 56 10.80 13.98 -0.54
C TYR A 56 10.77 14.51 0.90
N SER A 57 10.25 15.73 1.13
CA SER A 57 10.04 16.22 2.50
C SER A 57 8.90 15.45 3.18
N LYS A 58 8.89 15.47 4.52
CA LYS A 58 7.83 14.83 5.31
C LYS A 58 6.46 15.45 5.01
N GLU A 59 6.40 16.76 4.78
CA GLU A 59 5.17 17.47 4.42
C GLU A 59 4.61 16.99 3.08
N ALA A 60 5.47 16.85 2.08
CA ALA A 60 5.05 16.41 0.74
C ALA A 60 4.45 15.00 0.77
N LEU A 61 5.13 14.07 1.46
CA LEU A 61 4.64 12.69 1.60
C LEU A 61 3.39 12.61 2.47
N TYR A 62 3.35 13.36 3.57
CA TYR A 62 2.18 13.46 4.42
C TYR A 62 0.96 13.92 3.63
N GLU A 63 1.09 14.95 2.80
CA GLU A 63 -0.02 15.48 2.02
C GLU A 63 -0.55 14.49 0.99
N VAL A 64 0.33 13.66 0.41
CA VAL A 64 -0.08 12.58 -0.51
C VAL A 64 -0.89 11.50 0.22
N VAL A 65 -0.46 11.11 1.43
CA VAL A 65 -1.14 10.08 2.23
C VAL A 65 -2.40 10.62 2.93
N ALA A 66 -2.44 11.90 3.31
CA ALA A 66 -3.59 12.49 4.00
C ALA A 66 -4.78 12.77 3.06
N ARG A 67 -4.56 12.81 1.75
CA ARG A 67 -5.60 13.03 0.71
C ARG A 67 -6.30 11.74 0.33
N VAL A 68 -7.06 11.21 1.29
CA VAL A 68 -7.79 9.96 1.15
C VAL A 68 -8.70 9.98 -0.07
N GLU A 69 -9.36 11.11 -0.38
CA GLU A 69 -10.25 11.28 -1.53
C GLU A 69 -9.60 10.99 -2.91
N ASP A 70 -8.27 11.00 -3.00
CA ASP A 70 -7.54 10.73 -4.25
C ASP A 70 -7.18 9.26 -4.44
N TYR A 71 -7.39 8.40 -3.44
CA TYR A 71 -6.87 7.02 -3.45
C TYR A 71 -7.33 6.19 -4.64
N ASN A 72 -8.55 6.40 -5.13
CA ASN A 72 -9.09 5.69 -6.29
C ASN A 72 -8.40 6.08 -7.62
N LYS A 73 -7.62 7.17 -7.64
CA LYS A 73 -6.94 7.64 -8.85
C LYS A 73 -5.62 6.91 -9.10
N PHE A 74 -4.98 6.38 -8.06
CA PHE A 74 -3.60 5.87 -8.16
C PHE A 74 -3.33 4.56 -7.41
N LEU A 75 -4.24 4.09 -6.53
CA LEU A 75 -4.08 2.80 -5.88
C LEU A 75 -4.70 1.69 -6.75
N PRO A 76 -3.94 0.64 -7.10
CA PRO A 76 -4.39 -0.38 -8.07
C PRO A 76 -5.59 -1.21 -7.61
N ALA A 77 -5.84 -1.29 -6.31
CA ALA A 77 -6.93 -2.07 -5.72
C ALA A 77 -8.02 -1.19 -5.07
N CYS A 78 -8.02 0.12 -5.32
CA CYS A 78 -9.02 1.05 -4.80
C CYS A 78 -9.93 1.55 -5.93
N TYR A 79 -11.18 1.09 -5.96
CA TYR A 79 -12.16 1.46 -6.99
C TYR A 79 -12.87 2.76 -6.65
N LYS A 80 -13.15 2.99 -5.36
CA LYS A 80 -13.77 4.22 -4.87
C LYS A 80 -13.12 4.68 -3.59
N SER A 81 -12.99 5.99 -3.47
CA SER A 81 -12.59 6.66 -2.24
C SER A 81 -13.43 7.91 -2.04
N VAL A 82 -14.27 7.90 -1.00
CA VAL A 82 -15.19 9.00 -0.72
C VAL A 82 -15.06 9.41 0.73
N VAL A 83 -14.65 10.66 0.97
CA VAL A 83 -14.67 11.25 2.32
C VAL A 83 -16.11 11.62 2.67
N THR A 84 -16.68 10.95 3.67
CA THR A 84 -18.05 11.18 4.14
C THR A 84 -18.12 12.19 5.28
N HIS A 85 -17.03 12.33 6.04
CA HIS A 85 -16.92 13.32 7.10
C HIS A 85 -15.46 13.72 7.32
N ARG A 86 -15.23 14.99 7.62
CA ARG A 86 -13.91 15.54 7.93
C ARG A 86 -14.04 16.57 9.03
N GLU A 87 -13.32 16.38 10.13
CA GLU A 87 -13.31 17.28 11.28
C GLU A 87 -11.90 17.30 11.87
N ASN A 88 -11.27 18.47 11.92
CA ASN A 88 -9.93 18.66 12.49
C ASN A 88 -8.91 17.63 11.96
N GLU A 89 -8.45 16.76 12.86
CA GLU A 89 -7.47 15.70 12.68
C GLU A 89 -8.10 14.33 12.39
N PHE A 90 -9.40 14.30 12.09
CA PHE A 90 -10.18 13.09 11.87
C PHE A 90 -10.90 13.10 10.51
N ILE A 91 -10.89 11.96 9.83
CA ILE A 91 -11.64 11.73 8.59
C ILE A 91 -12.38 10.41 8.72
N LYS A 92 -13.64 10.42 8.29
CA LYS A 92 -14.37 9.21 7.93
C LYS A 92 -14.42 9.10 6.42
N ALA A 93 -13.95 7.99 5.88
CA ALA A 93 -13.95 7.71 4.45
C ALA A 93 -14.57 6.35 4.17
N GLU A 94 -15.32 6.26 3.08
CA GLU A 94 -15.80 5.01 2.54
C GLU A 94 -14.90 4.61 1.37
N LEU A 95 -14.31 3.42 1.49
CA LEU A 95 -13.39 2.87 0.50
C LEU A 95 -14.00 1.60 -0.10
N GLU A 96 -13.95 1.49 -1.42
CA GLU A 96 -14.30 0.28 -2.16
C GLU A 96 -13.01 -0.33 -2.69
N ILE A 97 -12.65 -1.50 -2.17
CA ILE A 97 -11.41 -2.19 -2.52
C ILE A 97 -11.70 -3.57 -3.07
N GLY A 98 -10.80 -4.11 -3.89
CA GLY A 98 -11.05 -5.40 -4.51
C GLY A 98 -9.95 -5.94 -5.41
N PHE A 99 -10.12 -7.20 -5.74
CA PHE A 99 -9.31 -7.97 -6.68
C PHE A 99 -10.25 -8.56 -7.74
N PRO A 100 -10.44 -7.87 -8.88
CA PRO A 100 -11.29 -8.34 -9.95
C PRO A 100 -10.73 -9.64 -10.53
N PRO A 101 -11.59 -10.53 -11.04
CA PRO A 101 -13.05 -10.47 -11.02
C PRO A 101 -13.67 -10.97 -9.70
N MET A 102 -12.85 -11.31 -8.71
CA MET A 102 -13.22 -12.22 -7.63
C MET A 102 -13.94 -11.52 -6.47
N ILE A 103 -13.48 -10.33 -6.06
CA ILE A 103 -13.96 -9.66 -4.82
C ILE A 103 -13.92 -8.14 -5.01
N VAL A 104 -15.04 -7.47 -4.73
CA VAL A 104 -15.10 -6.00 -4.55
C VAL A 104 -15.98 -5.74 -3.33
N GLU A 105 -15.41 -5.10 -2.32
CA GLU A 105 -16.06 -4.91 -1.03
C GLU A 105 -15.85 -3.48 -0.54
N LYS A 106 -16.87 -2.97 0.14
CA LYS A 106 -16.86 -1.63 0.73
C LYS A 106 -16.60 -1.71 2.23
N TYR A 107 -15.81 -0.78 2.76
CA TYR A 107 -15.66 -0.60 4.19
C TYR A 107 -15.54 0.87 4.57
N THR A 108 -15.87 1.18 5.81
CA THR A 108 -15.66 2.51 6.39
C THR A 108 -14.30 2.55 7.09
N SER A 109 -13.46 3.50 6.69
CA SER A 109 -12.17 3.82 7.31
C SER A 109 -12.25 5.07 8.16
N HIS A 110 -11.78 4.96 9.40
CA HIS A 110 -11.55 6.08 10.30
C HIS A 110 -10.07 6.44 10.27
N VAL A 111 -9.76 7.64 9.81
CA VAL A 111 -8.40 8.12 9.62
C VAL A 111 -8.11 9.22 10.63
N THR A 112 -7.01 9.09 11.36
CA THR A 112 -6.49 10.11 12.26
C THR A 112 -5.21 10.68 11.70
N LEU A 113 -5.09 12.00 11.75
CA LEU A 113 -4.07 12.81 11.11
C LEU A 113 -3.34 13.64 12.17
N ILE A 114 -2.01 13.60 12.19
CA ILE A 114 -1.20 14.57 12.95
C ILE A 114 -0.21 15.16 11.96
N LYS A 115 -0.42 16.42 11.55
CA LYS A 115 0.41 17.05 10.51
C LYS A 115 1.79 17.43 11.09
N PRO A 116 2.91 17.19 10.39
CA PRO A 116 3.10 16.35 9.19
C PRO A 116 3.62 14.92 9.51
N THR A 117 3.43 14.44 10.74
CA THR A 117 4.20 13.30 11.29
C THR A 117 3.48 11.97 11.27
N LEU A 118 2.14 11.94 11.21
CA LEU A 118 1.38 10.71 11.36
C LEU A 118 0.08 10.70 10.54
N VAL A 119 -0.16 9.59 9.85
CA VAL A 119 -1.49 9.19 9.37
C VAL A 119 -1.76 7.78 9.86
N THR A 120 -2.87 7.58 10.56
CA THR A 120 -3.34 6.23 10.92
C THR A 120 -4.73 6.01 10.34
N ALA A 121 -5.02 4.80 9.90
CA ALA A 121 -6.36 4.45 9.44
C ALA A 121 -6.80 3.12 10.04
N LYS A 122 -8.05 3.05 10.47
CA LYS A 122 -8.66 1.85 11.05
C LYS A 122 -9.96 1.51 10.34
N CYS A 123 -10.22 0.24 10.09
CA CYS A 123 -11.55 -0.21 9.67
C CYS A 123 -12.52 -0.09 10.84
N PHE A 124 -13.67 0.55 10.60
CA PHE A 124 -14.74 0.73 11.59
C PHE A 124 -15.92 -0.20 11.36
N ASP A 125 -16.37 -0.31 10.10
CA ASP A 125 -17.52 -1.11 9.72
C ASP A 125 -17.26 -1.74 8.34
N GLY A 126 -16.85 -3.00 8.36
CA GLY A 126 -16.51 -3.74 7.15
C GLY A 126 -16.76 -5.22 7.31
N LYS A 127 -17.62 -5.79 6.45
CA LYS A 127 -17.82 -7.25 6.34
C LYS A 127 -16.55 -7.98 5.91
N LEU A 128 -15.66 -7.26 5.23
CA LEU A 128 -14.39 -7.79 4.72
C LEU A 128 -13.36 -8.00 5.84
N PHE A 129 -13.09 -6.96 6.61
CA PHE A 129 -12.02 -6.95 7.62
C PHE A 129 -12.59 -7.04 9.03
N ARG A 130 -12.17 -8.06 9.77
CA ARG A 130 -12.32 -8.08 11.22
C ARG A 130 -11.40 -7.05 11.87
N HIS A 131 -10.24 -6.82 11.26
CA HIS A 131 -9.25 -5.85 11.69
C HIS A 131 -8.53 -5.29 10.47
N LEU A 132 -8.27 -3.99 10.44
CA LEU A 132 -7.37 -3.35 9.50
C LEU A 132 -6.90 -2.06 10.12
N ASP A 133 -5.63 -2.04 10.52
CA ASP A 133 -4.93 -0.89 11.07
C ASP A 133 -3.74 -0.58 10.16
N THR A 134 -3.65 0.66 9.70
CA THR A 134 -2.50 1.18 8.96
C THR A 134 -1.91 2.36 9.70
N VAL A 135 -0.59 2.48 9.64
CA VAL A 135 0.18 3.55 10.27
C VAL A 135 1.26 4.00 9.29
N TRP A 136 1.25 5.29 8.99
CA TRP A 136 2.28 6.00 8.25
C TRP A 136 2.91 7.01 9.19
N LYS A 137 4.19 6.83 9.50
CA LYS A 137 4.97 7.80 10.28
C LYS A 137 6.01 8.45 9.40
N PHE A 138 6.12 9.76 9.52
CA PHE A 138 7.06 10.58 8.77
C PHE A 138 8.00 11.26 9.77
N SER A 139 9.31 11.08 9.55
CA SER A 139 10.35 11.76 10.32
C SER A 139 11.44 12.28 9.40
N GLU A 140 12.36 13.06 9.94
CA GLU A 140 13.50 13.57 9.17
C GLU A 140 14.27 12.43 8.49
N GLY A 141 14.72 12.69 7.27
CA GLY A 141 15.51 11.77 6.45
C GLY A 141 17.01 11.94 6.65
N LEU A 142 17.73 12.13 5.55
CA LEU A 142 19.16 12.37 5.56
C LEU A 142 19.52 13.73 6.19
N PRO A 143 20.59 13.81 7.00
CA PRO A 143 21.10 15.07 7.51
C PRO A 143 21.38 16.05 6.37
N ASN A 144 21.10 17.33 6.58
CA ASN A 144 21.32 18.42 5.61
C ASN A 144 20.56 18.29 4.28
N ASN A 145 19.50 17.47 4.22
CA ASN A 145 18.62 17.39 3.06
C ASN A 145 17.16 17.59 3.48
N SER A 146 16.64 18.81 3.29
CA SER A 146 15.24 19.17 3.58
C SER A 146 14.21 18.46 2.70
N LYS A 147 14.66 17.85 1.58
CA LYS A 147 13.85 17.00 0.71
C LYS A 147 14.17 15.52 0.95
N SER A 148 14.36 15.14 2.22
CA SER A 148 14.54 13.75 2.62
C SER A 148 13.66 13.43 3.82
N CYS A 149 12.95 12.31 3.76
CA CYS A 149 12.04 11.86 4.81
C CYS A 149 12.25 10.37 5.06
N THR A 150 12.31 10.00 6.34
CA THR A 150 12.18 8.59 6.74
C THR A 150 10.69 8.28 6.89
N LEU A 151 10.18 7.41 6.04
CA LEU A 151 8.83 6.87 6.11
C LEU A 151 8.86 5.50 6.79
N GLN A 152 8.09 5.35 7.87
CA GLN A 152 7.78 4.04 8.47
C GLN A 152 6.32 3.70 8.14
N PHE A 153 6.12 2.64 7.38
CA PHE A 153 4.81 2.13 7.02
C PHE A 153 4.55 0.81 7.75
N ARG A 154 3.38 0.70 8.40
CA ARG A 154 2.92 -0.53 9.03
C ARG A 154 1.46 -0.78 8.64
N ILE A 155 1.15 -2.03 8.32
CA ILE A 155 -0.22 -2.50 8.11
C ILE A 155 -0.43 -3.81 8.87
N ASP A 156 -1.58 -3.92 9.53
CA ASP A 156 -2.00 -5.05 10.34
C ASP A 156 -3.48 -5.32 10.06
N PHE A 157 -3.82 -6.47 9.50
CA PHE A 157 -5.19 -6.77 9.13
C PHE A 157 -5.55 -8.23 9.36
N GLU A 158 -6.86 -8.47 9.50
CA GLU A 158 -7.48 -9.77 9.65
C GLU A 158 -8.79 -9.78 8.87
N PHE A 159 -8.96 -10.74 7.95
CA PHE A 159 -10.23 -10.90 7.23
C PHE A 159 -11.25 -11.68 8.05
N HIS A 160 -12.53 -11.41 7.85
CA HIS A 160 -13.61 -12.20 8.44
C HIS A 160 -13.68 -13.63 7.87
N SER A 161 -13.47 -13.79 6.55
CA SER A 161 -13.59 -15.07 5.85
C SER A 161 -12.27 -15.81 5.71
N GLU A 162 -12.29 -17.13 5.98
CA GLU A 162 -11.13 -18.02 5.77
C GLU A 162 -10.73 -18.15 4.30
N LEU A 163 -11.69 -18.01 3.38
CA LEU A 163 -11.41 -17.99 1.95
C LEU A 163 -10.57 -16.77 1.56
N TYR A 164 -10.92 -15.59 2.08
CA TYR A 164 -10.18 -14.34 1.85
C TYR A 164 -8.78 -14.41 2.45
N SER A 165 -8.62 -15.02 3.62
CA SER A 165 -7.31 -15.22 4.24
C SER A 165 -6.37 -16.10 3.41
N ARG A 166 -6.90 -17.07 2.65
CA ARG A 166 -6.11 -17.95 1.77
C ARG A 166 -5.69 -17.25 0.49
N LEU A 167 -6.62 -16.57 -0.17
CA LEU A 167 -6.37 -15.83 -1.42
C LEU A 167 -5.33 -14.73 -1.22
N THR A 168 -5.42 -13.99 -0.11
CA THR A 168 -4.53 -12.88 0.16
C THR A 168 -3.12 -13.30 0.58
N HIS A 169 -2.92 -14.49 1.13
CA HIS A 169 -1.57 -14.96 1.49
C HIS A 169 -0.61 -14.97 0.29
N SER A 170 -1.10 -15.37 -0.89
CA SER A 170 -0.27 -15.50 -2.10
C SER A 170 0.04 -14.17 -2.80
N ILE A 171 -0.68 -13.08 -2.49
CA ILE A 171 -0.57 -11.79 -3.18
C ILE A 171 -0.29 -10.60 -2.26
N PHE A 172 -0.35 -10.82 -0.94
CA PHE A 172 -0.29 -9.75 0.05
C PHE A 172 1.00 -8.93 -0.04
N ASP A 173 2.15 -9.60 -0.09
CA ASP A 173 3.45 -8.92 -0.13
C ASP A 173 3.57 -8.04 -1.37
N GLU A 174 3.08 -8.50 -2.51
CA GLU A 174 3.10 -7.70 -3.74
C GLU A 174 2.10 -6.54 -3.68
N LEU A 175 0.88 -6.75 -3.15
CA LEU A 175 -0.09 -5.66 -3.00
C LEU A 175 0.45 -4.55 -2.10
N VAL A 176 1.07 -4.91 -0.98
CA VAL A 176 1.65 -3.92 -0.07
C VAL A 176 2.79 -3.17 -0.75
N ARG A 177 3.69 -3.90 -1.43
CA ARG A 177 4.79 -3.29 -2.17
C ARG A 177 4.28 -2.33 -3.25
N GLN A 178 3.25 -2.73 -4.00
CA GLN A 178 2.61 -1.89 -5.01
C GLN A 178 1.94 -0.67 -4.41
N THR A 179 1.27 -0.80 -3.26
CA THR A 179 0.64 0.31 -2.55
C THR A 179 1.67 1.38 -2.23
N VAL A 180 2.79 1.01 -1.58
CA VAL A 180 3.87 1.96 -1.27
C VAL A 180 4.41 2.62 -2.55
N ASN A 181 4.66 1.85 -3.61
CA ASN A 181 5.17 2.38 -4.87
C ASN A 181 4.18 3.33 -5.56
N SER A 182 2.88 3.06 -5.48
CA SER A 182 1.82 3.94 -5.99
C SER A 182 1.81 5.30 -5.29
N PHE A 183 1.99 5.33 -3.96
CA PHE A 183 2.15 6.58 -3.22
C PHE A 183 3.41 7.36 -3.66
N LEU A 184 4.53 6.66 -3.93
CA LEU A 184 5.74 7.30 -4.43
C LEU A 184 5.58 7.88 -5.84
N ARG A 185 4.89 7.17 -6.73
CA ARG A 185 4.55 7.68 -8.07
C ARG A 185 3.66 8.92 -7.97
N ARG A 186 2.66 8.89 -7.08
CA ARG A 186 1.80 10.04 -6.83
C ARG A 186 2.57 11.24 -6.28
N ALA A 187 3.55 11.01 -5.41
CA ALA A 187 4.45 12.07 -4.96
C ALA A 187 5.30 12.65 -6.11
N GLU A 188 5.77 11.80 -7.04
CA GLU A 188 6.52 12.25 -8.21
C GLU A 188 5.66 13.11 -9.15
N GLU A 189 4.39 12.74 -9.37
CA GLU A 189 3.44 13.51 -10.17
C GLU A 189 3.19 14.91 -9.58
N LEU A 190 3.12 15.03 -8.25
CA LEU A 190 2.76 16.29 -7.59
C LEU A 190 3.97 17.19 -7.27
N TYR A 191 5.12 16.61 -6.96
CA TYR A 191 6.30 17.34 -6.47
C TYR A 191 7.53 17.22 -7.37
N GLY A 192 7.45 16.45 -8.46
CA GLY A 192 8.55 16.17 -9.36
C GLY A 192 9.48 15.08 -8.85
N ARG A 193 10.65 14.94 -9.49
CA ARG A 193 11.59 13.84 -9.21
C ARG A 193 12.13 13.88 -7.77
N PRO A 194 12.36 12.69 -7.17
CA PRO A 194 12.93 12.61 -5.83
C PRO A 194 14.37 13.14 -5.79
N SER A 195 14.78 13.69 -4.63
CA SER A 195 16.14 14.19 -4.42
C SER A 195 17.21 13.08 -4.40
N HIS A 196 16.81 11.84 -4.11
CA HIS A 196 17.65 10.66 -4.15
C HIS A 196 16.78 9.40 -4.32
N SER A 197 17.39 8.30 -4.75
CA SER A 197 16.71 7.00 -4.84
C SER A 197 16.26 6.51 -3.45
N PRO A 198 15.12 5.78 -3.35
CA PRO A 198 14.67 5.19 -2.09
C PRO A 198 15.73 4.28 -1.46
N ILE A 199 15.93 4.41 -0.14
CA ILE A 199 16.83 3.56 0.65
C ILE A 199 15.97 2.74 1.61
N THR A 200 15.89 1.43 1.42
CA THR A 200 15.17 0.54 2.34
C THR A 200 16.06 0.18 3.53
N LYS A 201 15.55 0.34 4.75
CA LYS A 201 16.20 -0.17 5.96
C LYS A 201 15.62 -1.57 6.25
N HIS A 202 16.49 -2.58 6.23
CA HIS A 202 16.18 -3.94 6.67
C HIS A 202 16.22 -4.04 8.19
#